data_AF-A0A2D4KGP8-F1
#
_entry.id   AF-A0A2D4KGP8-F1
#
_cell.length_a   1.000
_cell.length_b   1.000
_cell.length_c   1.000
_cell.angle_alpha   90.00
_cell.angle_beta   90.00
_cell.angle_gamma   90.00
#
_symmetry.space_group_name_H-M   'P 1'
#
loop_
_entity.id
_entity.type
_entity.pdbx_description
1 polymer ?
#
loop_
_entity_poly.entity_id
_entity_poly.type
_entity_poly.pdbx_seq_one_letter_code
_entity_poly.pdbx_strand_id
1 'polypeptide(L)'
;MWDCCCESLKKTKKSSGSGCILAHCMGLGKTLQVVSFLHTILLSDKLDFRTALVVCPLNTALNWMNEFEKWQEGLEDDEKLEVAELATVKRPQERGFMLQRWQDEGGVMIMGYEMY
;
A
#
# COMPACT_ATOMS: atom_id res chain seq x y z
N MET A 1 -2.84 6.63 12.46
CA MET A 1 -2.79 7.00 11.02
C MET A 1 -4.07 7.63 10.55
N TRP A 2 -5.23 6.99 10.71
CA TRP A 2 -6.53 7.55 10.29
C TRP A 2 -6.72 9.02 10.67
N ASP A 3 -6.56 9.37 11.96
CA ASP A 3 -6.77 10.73 12.44
C ASP A 3 -5.87 11.78 11.77
N CYS A 4 -4.63 11.40 11.44
CA CYS A 4 -3.68 12.28 10.76
C CYS A 4 -3.92 12.36 9.25
N CYS A 5 -4.15 11.21 8.61
CA CYS A 5 -4.23 11.13 7.15
C CYS A 5 -5.60 11.56 6.62
N CYS A 6 -6.66 11.06 7.25
CA CYS A 6 -8.03 11.18 6.74
C CYS A 6 -8.91 12.04 7.66
N GLU A 7 -8.77 11.89 8.99
CA GLU A 7 -9.56 12.51 10.06
C GLU A 7 -11.06 12.14 10.03
N SER A 8 -11.74 12.38 8.91
CA SER A 8 -13.13 12.02 8.68
C SER A 8 -13.46 11.85 7.20
N LEU A 9 -14.51 11.08 6.89
CA LEU A 9 -15.04 10.92 5.52
C LEU A 9 -15.44 12.25 4.86
N LYS A 10 -15.81 13.27 5.64
CA LYS A 10 -16.16 14.59 5.10
C LYS A 10 -14.92 15.35 4.63
N LYS A 11 -13.78 15.15 5.29
CA LYS A 11 -12.54 15.86 4.99
C LYS A 11 -11.80 15.24 3.80
N THR A 12 -11.84 13.91 3.67
CA THR A 12 -11.25 13.19 2.52
C THR A 12 -11.88 13.60 1.18
N LYS A 13 -13.17 13.95 1.16
CA LYS A 13 -13.85 14.43 -0.05
C LYS A 13 -13.58 15.90 -0.40
N LYS A 14 -13.11 16.70 0.55
CA LYS A 14 -12.87 18.15 0.37
C LYS A 14 -11.41 18.49 0.12
N SER A 15 -10.49 17.64 0.57
CA SER A 15 -9.05 17.87 0.52
C SER A 15 -8.30 16.54 0.55
N SER A 16 -7.07 16.53 0.03
CA SER A 16 -6.20 15.34 -0.01
C SER A 16 -5.72 14.81 1.35
N GLY A 17 -6.23 15.35 2.46
CA GLY A 17 -5.83 14.96 3.81
C GLY A 17 -4.51 15.57 4.26
N SER A 18 -3.85 14.94 5.23
CA SER A 18 -2.51 15.32 5.72
C SER A 18 -1.60 14.09 5.79
N GLY A 19 -0.32 14.29 6.13
CA GLY A 19 0.63 13.19 6.29
C GLY A 19 0.68 12.63 7.71
N CYS A 20 1.29 11.47 7.87
CA CYS A 20 1.55 10.85 9.19
C CYS A 20 3.00 10.35 9.25
N ILE A 21 3.66 10.54 10.40
CA ILE A 21 4.98 9.98 10.69
C ILE A 21 4.83 8.89 11.75
N LEU A 22 5.18 7.65 11.40
CA LEU A 22 5.21 6.53 12.34
C LEU A 22 6.62 6.36 12.93
N ALA A 23 6.90 7.04 14.04
CA ALA A 23 8.22 7.08 14.68
C ALA A 23 8.40 6.12 15.88
N HIS A 24 7.55 5.08 16.00
CA HIS A 24 7.70 4.07 17.04
C HIS A 24 9.00 3.26 16.89
N CYS A 25 9.48 2.68 18.00
CA CYS A 25 10.66 1.81 18.02
C CYS A 25 10.56 0.65 17.01
N MET A 26 11.72 0.12 16.62
CA MET A 26 11.81 -1.05 15.74
C MET A 26 11.18 -2.28 16.43
N GLY A 27 10.55 -3.16 15.65
CA GLY A 27 9.91 -4.38 16.18
C GLY A 27 8.47 -4.23 16.71
N LEU A 28 7.92 -3.02 16.79
CA LEU A 28 6.55 -2.78 17.29
C LEU A 28 5.42 -3.00 16.26
N GLY A 29 5.70 -3.73 15.17
CA GLY A 29 4.66 -4.06 14.17
C GLY A 29 4.18 -2.88 13.32
N LYS A 30 5.05 -1.90 13.01
CA LYS A 30 4.69 -0.76 12.14
C LYS A 30 4.17 -1.21 10.77
N THR A 31 4.72 -2.29 10.22
CA THR A 31 4.29 -2.84 8.94
C THR A 31 2.83 -3.28 9.00
N LEU A 32 2.43 -4.05 10.01
CA LEU A 32 1.04 -4.43 10.23
C LEU A 32 0.13 -3.20 10.33
N GLN A 33 0.54 -2.17 11.07
CA GLN A 33 -0.27 -0.94 11.18
C GLN A 33 -0.53 -0.33 9.78
N VAL A 34 0.48 -0.29 8.91
CA VAL A 34 0.35 0.21 7.53
C VAL A 34 -0.51 -0.72 6.69
N VAL A 35 -0.30 -2.04 6.74
CA VAL A 35 -1.10 -3.03 6.01
C VAL A 35 -2.58 -2.89 6.40
N SER A 36 -2.92 -2.89 7.68
CA SER A 36 -4.30 -2.73 8.15
C SER A 36 -4.91 -1.39 7.74
N PHE A 37 -4.13 -0.31 7.75
CA PHE A 37 -4.60 1.00 7.31
C PHE A 37 -4.90 1.02 5.81
N LEU A 38 -3.99 0.49 4.98
CA LEU A 38 -4.19 0.39 3.54
C LEU A 38 -5.38 -0.51 3.20
N HIS A 39 -5.52 -1.65 3.87
CA HIS A 39 -6.67 -2.55 3.75
C HIS A 39 -7.98 -1.81 4.01
N THR A 40 -8.06 -1.08 5.12
CA THR A 40 -9.25 -0.30 5.49
C THR A 40 -9.60 0.77 4.46
N ILE A 41 -8.62 1.53 3.96
CA ILE A 41 -8.92 2.67 3.08
C ILE A 41 -9.18 2.27 1.63
N LEU A 42 -8.56 1.19 1.14
CA LEU A 42 -8.67 0.76 -0.26
C LEU A 42 -9.91 -0.10 -0.51
N LEU A 43 -10.40 -0.81 0.51
CA LEU A 43 -11.62 -1.65 0.40
C LEU A 43 -12.89 -0.93 0.89
N SER A 44 -12.80 0.30 1.38
CA SER A 44 -13.98 1.02 1.86
C SER A 44 -14.71 1.72 0.72
N ASP A 45 -15.95 1.32 0.46
CA ASP A 45 -16.86 2.01 -0.49
C ASP A 45 -17.15 3.48 -0.15
N LYS A 46 -16.79 3.93 1.06
CA LYS A 46 -17.00 5.31 1.52
C LYS A 46 -15.82 6.22 1.18
N LEU A 47 -14.72 5.66 0.71
CA LEU A 47 -13.48 6.34 0.40
C LEU A 47 -13.11 6.13 -1.07
N ASP A 48 -12.59 7.17 -1.70
CA ASP A 48 -12.27 7.13 -3.14
C ASP A 48 -10.79 6.75 -3.41
N PHE A 49 -10.12 6.11 -2.44
CA PHE A 49 -8.73 5.66 -2.61
C PHE A 49 -8.70 4.35 -3.37
N ARG A 50 -7.97 4.32 -4.50
CA ARG A 50 -7.83 3.11 -5.33
C ARG A 50 -6.43 2.52 -5.34
N THR A 51 -5.41 3.33 -5.12
CA THR A 51 -4.00 2.93 -5.26
C THR A 51 -3.18 3.34 -4.03
N ALA A 52 -2.20 2.52 -3.68
CA ALA A 52 -1.18 2.85 -2.67
C ALA A 52 0.21 2.43 -3.14
N LEU A 53 1.19 3.32 -3.00
CA LEU A 53 2.59 3.06 -3.34
C LEU A 53 3.42 2.93 -2.06
N VAL A 54 4.03 1.77 -1.86
CA VAL A 54 4.99 1.52 -0.79
C VAL A 54 6.40 1.63 -1.36
N VAL A 55 7.15 2.65 -0.93
CA VAL A 55 8.55 2.83 -1.32
C VAL A 55 9.45 2.37 -0.18
N CYS A 56 10.40 1.49 -0.46
CA CYS A 56 11.26 0.88 0.56
C CYS A 56 12.67 0.58 0.07
N PRO A 57 13.64 0.28 0.97
CA PRO A 57 14.90 -0.33 0.59
C PRO A 57 14.68 -1.63 -0.20
N LEU A 58 15.46 -1.86 -1.26
CA LEU A 58 15.29 -3.01 -2.16
C LEU A 58 15.33 -4.36 -1.41
N ASN A 59 16.19 -4.48 -0.41
CA ASN A 59 16.32 -5.68 0.42
C ASN A 59 15.11 -5.97 1.31
N THR A 60 14.15 -5.05 1.40
CA THR A 60 12.91 -5.22 2.18
C THR A 60 11.65 -5.30 1.32
N ALA A 61 11.75 -5.15 -0.02
CA ALA A 61 10.59 -5.16 -0.89
C ALA A 61 9.82 -6.49 -0.82
N LEU A 62 10.53 -7.63 -0.85
CA LEU A 62 9.92 -8.95 -0.69
C LEU A 62 9.40 -9.20 0.73
N ASN A 63 10.00 -8.58 1.75
CA ASN A 63 9.46 -8.64 3.10
C ASN A 63 8.11 -7.92 3.20
N TRP A 64 7.94 -6.80 2.48
CA TRP A 64 6.64 -6.14 2.41
C TRP A 64 5.58 -7.02 1.74
N MET A 65 5.91 -7.66 0.61
CA MET A 65 5.01 -8.65 -0.03
C MET A 65 4.58 -9.74 0.95
N ASN A 66 5.54 -10.37 1.63
CA ASN A 66 5.26 -11.44 2.60
C ASN A 66 4.39 -10.98 3.77
N GLU A 67 4.53 -9.73 4.21
CA GLU A 67 3.67 -9.16 5.26
C GLU A 67 2.23 -8.99 4.76
N PHE A 68 2.01 -8.50 3.54
CA PHE A 68 0.67 -8.45 2.95
C PHE A 68 0.06 -9.85 2.80
N GLU A 69 0.80 -10.81 2.27
CA GLU A 69 0.34 -12.20 2.14
C GLU A 69 -0.05 -12.80 3.49
N LYS A 70 0.84 -12.67 4.49
CA LYS A 70 0.62 -13.20 5.84
C LYS A 70 -0.64 -12.62 6.50
N TRP A 71 -0.86 -11.32 6.40
CA TRP A 71 -2.00 -10.68 7.09
C TRP A 71 -3.32 -10.80 6.33
N GLN A 72 -3.29 -11.30 5.09
CA GLN A 72 -4.46 -11.61 4.29
C GLN A 72 -4.78 -13.12 4.23
N GLU A 73 -4.01 -13.95 4.94
CA GLU A 73 -4.24 -15.40 5.00
C GLU A 73 -5.63 -15.70 5.60
N GLY A 74 -6.43 -16.47 4.87
CA GLY A 74 -7.78 -16.87 5.28
C GLY A 74 -8.90 -15.87 4.94
N LEU A 75 -8.59 -14.72 4.34
CA LEU A 75 -9.60 -13.80 3.80
C LEU A 75 -10.23 -14.34 2.51
N GLU A 76 -11.48 -13.96 2.25
CA GLU A 76 -12.12 -14.19 0.94
C GLU A 76 -11.47 -13.30 -0.13
N ASP A 77 -11.64 -13.65 -1.41
CA ASP A 77 -10.91 -12.97 -2.49
C ASP A 77 -11.33 -11.51 -2.68
N ASP A 78 -12.59 -11.16 -2.39
CA ASP A 78 -13.10 -9.78 -2.40
C ASP A 78 -12.67 -8.96 -1.18
N GLU A 79 -12.14 -9.61 -0.15
CA GLU A 79 -11.60 -8.97 1.06
C GLU A 79 -10.08 -8.77 0.99
N LYS A 80 -9.42 -9.21 -0.08
CA LYS A 80 -7.96 -9.08 -0.27
C LYS A 80 -7.60 -7.82 -1.04
N LEU A 81 -6.45 -7.26 -0.69
CA LEU A 81 -5.77 -6.30 -1.55
C LEU A 81 -4.97 -7.04 -2.62
N GLU A 82 -5.09 -6.56 -3.85
CA GLU A 82 -4.12 -6.85 -4.91
C GLU A 82 -2.80 -6.16 -4.61
N VAL A 83 -1.71 -6.92 -4.55
CA VAL A 83 -0.37 -6.42 -4.21
C VAL A 83 0.64 -6.87 -5.26
N ALA A 84 1.39 -5.92 -5.81
CA ALA A 84 2.44 -6.15 -6.78
C ALA A 84 3.76 -5.52 -6.34
N GLU A 85 4.88 -6.06 -6.82
CA GLU A 85 6.22 -5.52 -6.55
C GLU A 85 7.06 -5.42 -7.83
N LEU A 86 7.97 -4.43 -7.86
CA LEU A 86 8.88 -4.21 -8.99
C LEU A 86 10.32 -4.67 -8.74
N ALA A 87 10.67 -5.04 -7.51
CA ALA A 87 12.02 -5.41 -7.11
C ALA A 87 12.56 -6.62 -7.89
N THR A 88 11.71 -7.59 -8.25
CA THR A 88 12.13 -8.76 -9.05
C THR A 88 12.01 -8.56 -10.56
N VAL A 89 11.33 -7.50 -11.00
CA VAL A 89 11.09 -7.22 -12.41
C VAL A 89 12.35 -6.64 -13.03
N LYS A 90 12.98 -7.40 -13.94
CA LYS A 90 14.28 -7.02 -14.52
C LYS A 90 14.16 -6.06 -15.71
N ARG A 91 13.09 -6.17 -16.49
CA ARG A 91 12.94 -5.45 -17.75
C ARG A 91 12.15 -4.14 -17.55
N PRO A 92 12.68 -2.99 -17.99
CA PRO A 92 11.98 -1.70 -17.86
C PRO A 92 10.59 -1.68 -18.50
N GLN A 93 10.42 -2.39 -19.62
CA GLN A 93 9.13 -2.47 -20.32
C GLN A 93 8.08 -3.18 -19.47
N GLU A 94 8.46 -4.28 -18.81
CA GLU A 94 7.59 -5.03 -17.91
C GLU A 94 7.25 -4.19 -16.67
N ARG A 95 8.21 -3.42 -16.13
CA ARG A 95 7.94 -2.47 -15.03
C ARG A 95 6.89 -1.43 -15.42
N GLY A 96 7.04 -0.82 -16.61
CA GLY A 96 6.09 0.15 -17.12
C GLY A 96 4.68 -0.43 -17.30
N PHE A 97 4.59 -1.65 -17.83
CA PHE A 97 3.31 -2.35 -17.94
C PHE A 97 2.67 -2.62 -16.57
N MET A 98 3.44 -3.09 -15.59
CA MET A 98 2.92 -3.35 -14.24
C MET A 98 2.47 -2.08 -13.52
N LEU A 99 3.20 -0.97 -13.69
CA LEU A 99 2.81 0.34 -13.16
C LEU A 99 1.51 0.83 -13.80
N GLN A 100 1.39 0.72 -15.11
CA GLN A 100 0.16 1.12 -15.82
C GLN A 100 -1.04 0.27 -15.34
N ARG A 101 -0.86 -1.05 -15.29
CA ARG A 101 -1.88 -1.97 -14.80
C ARG A 101 -2.32 -1.65 -13.38
N TRP A 102 -1.37 -1.42 -12.47
CA TRP A 102 -1.67 -1.02 -11.09
C TRP A 102 -2.44 0.31 -11.02
N GLN A 103 -2.07 1.29 -11.86
CA GLN A 103 -2.78 2.56 -11.91
C GLN A 103 -4.23 2.41 -12.39
N ASP A 104 -4.50 1.48 -13.30
CA ASP A 104 -5.83 1.25 -13.88
C ASP A 104 -6.72 0.37 -12.97
N GLU A 105 -6.14 -0.71 -12.43
CA GLU A 105 -6.87 -1.72 -11.62
C GLU A 105 -6.99 -1.31 -10.15
N GLY A 106 -5.96 -0.70 -9.57
CA GLY A 106 -5.89 -0.36 -8.15
C GLY A 106 -4.99 -1.31 -7.35
N GLY A 107 -5.05 -1.20 -6.03
CA GLY A 107 -4.28 -2.02 -5.10
C GLY A 107 -2.96 -1.39 -4.64
N VAL A 108 -2.04 -2.23 -4.20
CA VAL A 108 -0.76 -1.81 -3.62
C VAL A 108 0.40 -2.13 -4.56
N MET A 109 1.25 -1.15 -4.83
CA MET A 109 2.51 -1.32 -5.55
C MET A 109 3.69 -1.14 -4.59
N ILE A 110 4.66 -2.06 -4.62
CA ILE A 110 5.90 -1.98 -3.84
C ILE A 110 7.07 -1.68 -4.77
N MET A 111 7.81 -0.63 -4.45
CA MET A 111 8.92 -0.13 -5.26
C MET A 111 10.18 0.09 -4.41
N GLY A 112 11.34 -0.26 -4.96
CA GLY A 112 12.64 0.04 -4.35
C GLY A 112 13.05 1.50 -4.59
N TYR A 113 13.81 2.10 -3.67
CA TYR A 113 14.27 3.51 -3.80
C TYR A 113 14.96 3.84 -5.12
N GLU A 114 15.70 2.91 -5.73
CA GLU A 114 16.43 3.16 -6.99
C GLU A 114 15.51 3.31 -8.22
N MET A 115 14.21 3.07 -8.07
CA MET A 115 13.23 3.20 -9.16
C MET A 115 12.35 4.45 -9.06
N TYR A 116 12.53 5.27 -8.01
CA TYR A 116 11.86 6.55 -7.82
C TYR A 116 12.76 7.70 -8.29
#